data_AF-A0A7K0T0K8-F1
#
_entry.id   AF-A0A7K0T0K8-F1
#
_cell.length_a   1.000
_cell.length_b   1.000
_cell.length_c   1.000
_cell.angle_alpha   90.00
_cell.angle_beta   90.00
_cell.angle_gamma   90.00
#
_symmetry.space_group_name_H-M   'P 1'
#
loop_
_entity.id
_entity.type
_entity.pdbx_description
1 polymer ?
#
loop_
_entity_poly.entity_id
_entity_poly.type
_entity_poly.pdbx_seq_one_letter_code
_entity_poly.pdbx_strand_id
1 'polypeptide(L)'
;MSSGFGGGKTRHKNKIIVGAVLAAVVPFLVSTFAASVTVGNGALEFGQGSQQAIACDPNVFAAISEEWHSAPTPQDASAGYFRVRGVTVSNLDLTSCRGKKLRIRLISTVGAELTLGPIPEAHVLQVSLPDVDAPVSSTDAGALALTYLTGEGAVISSAMAGSVSLSVSGTSIYDGSDLSTTNSDVTFYLDPTATIVNLDGQTIGRTTVETVNNPKR
;
A
#
# COMPACT_ATOMS: atom_id res chain seq x y z
N MET A 1 19.68 81.30 34.91
CA MET A 1 19.77 82.00 33.60
C MET A 1 19.20 81.06 32.55
N SER A 2 18.40 81.62 31.64
CA SER A 2 17.69 81.07 30.47
C SER A 2 16.70 79.91 30.66
N SER A 3 15.42 80.30 30.71
CA SER A 3 14.25 79.53 30.28
C SER A 3 14.20 79.39 28.75
N GLY A 4 13.57 78.34 28.26
CA GLY A 4 13.15 78.18 26.87
C GLY A 4 11.99 77.18 26.76
N PHE A 5 10.78 77.73 26.57
CA PHE A 5 9.53 77.20 26.00
C PHE A 5 9.55 75.77 25.41
N GLY A 6 8.57 74.89 25.60
CA GLY A 6 7.14 75.08 25.86
C GLY A 6 6.32 74.45 24.71
N GLY A 7 5.41 73.52 25.05
CA GLY A 7 4.38 72.94 24.15
C GLY A 7 4.60 71.44 23.90
N GLY A 8 3.65 70.52 24.10
CA GLY A 8 2.22 70.62 24.36
C GLY A 8 1.60 69.30 23.88
N LYS A 9 0.85 68.60 24.74
CA LYS A 9 0.19 67.31 24.53
C LYS A 9 -0.56 67.22 23.19
N THR A 10 -0.56 66.05 22.55
CA THR A 10 -1.78 65.39 22.03
C THR A 10 -1.51 63.94 21.58
N ARG A 11 -2.29 63.01 22.14
CA ARG A 11 -2.51 61.67 21.59
C ARG A 11 -3.39 61.80 20.34
N HIS A 12 -3.05 61.08 19.27
CA HIS A 12 -3.92 60.28 18.39
C HIS A 12 -3.27 60.11 17.01
N LYS A 13 -3.14 58.85 16.54
CA LYS A 13 -3.79 58.29 15.34
C LYS A 13 -2.98 57.10 14.79
N ASN A 14 -3.70 55.99 14.58
CA ASN A 14 -3.32 54.80 13.84
C ASN A 14 -2.71 55.13 12.47
N LYS A 15 -1.56 54.52 12.14
CA LYS A 15 -1.12 54.14 10.78
C LYS A 15 -0.20 52.90 10.92
N ILE A 16 -0.70 51.71 10.59
CA ILE A 16 -0.35 50.95 9.38
C ILE A 16 1.16 50.69 9.28
N ILE A 17 1.56 49.47 9.64
CA ILE A 17 2.76 48.83 9.10
C ILE A 17 2.27 47.55 8.41
N VAL A 18 2.41 47.55 7.09
CA VAL A 18 2.21 46.44 6.16
C VAL A 18 3.53 45.65 6.11
N GLY A 19 3.49 44.32 6.12
CA GLY A 19 4.67 43.51 5.76
C GLY A 19 4.60 42.06 6.23
N ALA A 20 4.45 41.15 5.27
CA ALA A 20 4.28 39.71 5.41
C ALA A 20 5.54 38.94 5.88
N VAL A 21 5.33 37.77 6.53
CA VAL A 21 6.06 36.48 6.49
C VAL A 21 5.41 35.60 7.58
N LEU A 22 4.44 34.73 7.31
CA LEU A 22 4.53 33.32 6.84
C LEU A 22 5.53 32.42 7.60
N ALA A 23 4.98 31.28 8.05
CA ALA A 23 5.64 30.05 8.48
C ALA A 23 6.21 29.97 9.91
N ALA A 24 5.54 29.19 10.77
CA ALA A 24 6.13 27.94 11.26
C ALA A 24 5.11 27.08 12.04
N VAL A 25 4.63 26.05 11.34
CA VAL A 25 4.41 24.67 11.81
C VAL A 25 3.26 24.44 12.81
N VAL A 26 2.08 24.27 12.21
CA VAL A 26 0.97 23.41 12.65
C VAL A 26 1.48 21.97 12.89
N PRO A 27 0.93 21.23 13.88
CA PRO A 27 1.34 19.87 14.20
C PRO A 27 1.32 18.94 12.98
N PHE A 28 2.35 18.10 12.91
CA PHE A 28 2.59 17.07 11.90
C PHE A 28 1.47 16.01 11.96
N LEU A 29 0.33 16.32 11.34
CA LEU A 29 -0.64 15.35 10.89
C LEU A 29 -0.04 14.69 9.65
N VAL A 30 0.67 13.57 9.83
CA VAL A 30 0.91 12.66 8.71
C VAL A 30 -0.46 12.15 8.32
N SER A 31 -0.89 12.65 7.19
CA SER A 31 -2.16 12.42 6.56
C SER A 31 -2.03 11.09 5.82
N THR A 32 -2.82 10.10 6.21
CA THR A 32 -3.30 9.13 5.21
C THR A 32 -4.23 9.92 4.29
N PHE A 33 -3.65 10.59 3.30
CA PHE A 33 -4.43 11.08 2.18
C PHE A 33 -4.87 9.85 1.38
N ALA A 34 -6.11 9.42 1.60
CA ALA A 34 -6.93 9.02 0.47
C ALA A 34 -7.20 10.30 -0.35
N ALA A 35 -6.19 10.75 -1.09
CA ALA A 35 -6.36 11.81 -2.05
C ALA A 35 -7.04 11.20 -3.27
N SER A 36 -8.35 11.40 -3.38
CA SER A 36 -9.01 11.21 -4.66
C SER A 36 -8.55 12.31 -5.60
N VAL A 37 -7.57 11.99 -6.45
CA VAL A 37 -7.12 12.88 -7.52
C VAL A 37 -8.16 12.80 -8.62
N THR A 38 -9.16 13.68 -8.57
CA THR A 38 -10.15 13.82 -9.64
C THR A 38 -9.50 14.38 -10.89
N VAL A 39 -9.11 13.49 -11.81
CA VAL A 39 -8.78 13.83 -13.20
C VAL A 39 -9.92 13.33 -14.07
N GLY A 40 -10.65 14.27 -14.67
CA GLY A 40 -11.71 13.96 -15.63
C GLY A 40 -13.02 13.49 -14.99
N ASN A 41 -14.09 13.59 -15.76
CA ASN A 41 -15.50 13.44 -15.35
C ASN A 41 -15.93 12.00 -14.94
N GLY A 42 -14.99 11.14 -14.56
CA GLY A 42 -15.24 9.81 -14.03
C GLY A 42 -15.21 9.84 -12.51
N ALA A 43 -16.24 9.32 -11.86
CA ALA A 43 -16.22 9.09 -10.42
C ALA A 43 -15.08 8.13 -10.08
N LEU A 44 -13.99 8.66 -9.53
CA LEU A 44 -12.92 7.88 -8.91
C LEU A 44 -13.39 7.51 -7.51
N GLU A 45 -14.15 6.44 -7.45
CA GLU A 45 -14.53 5.79 -6.19
C GLU A 45 -13.35 4.92 -5.75
N PHE A 46 -12.52 5.47 -4.86
CA PHE A 46 -11.49 4.72 -4.16
C PHE A 46 -12.18 3.78 -3.17
N GLY A 47 -12.57 2.60 -3.66
CA GLY A 47 -12.91 1.47 -2.84
C GLY A 47 -11.63 0.97 -2.16
N GLN A 48 -11.32 1.48 -0.97
CA GLN A 48 -10.45 0.79 -0.02
C GLN A 48 -11.12 -0.57 0.22
N GLY A 49 -10.73 -1.59 -0.54
CA GLY A 49 -11.46 -2.85 -0.58
C GLY A 49 -11.60 -3.44 0.81
N SER A 50 -12.80 -3.90 1.17
CA SER A 50 -13.07 -4.48 2.49
C SER A 50 -12.12 -5.66 2.73
N GLN A 51 -11.18 -5.53 3.67
CA GLN A 51 -10.19 -6.56 3.94
C GLN A 51 -10.83 -7.68 4.75
N GLN A 52 -10.81 -8.91 4.23
CA GLN A 52 -11.19 -10.09 5.00
C GLN A 52 -9.92 -10.89 5.29
N ALA A 53 -9.49 -10.85 6.56
CA ALA A 53 -8.34 -11.59 7.04
C ALA A 53 -8.81 -12.82 7.84
N ILE A 54 -8.55 -14.03 7.32
CA ILE A 54 -8.53 -15.26 8.13
C ILE A 54 -7.05 -15.61 8.30
N ALA A 55 -6.37 -14.80 9.11
CA ALA A 55 -4.97 -14.97 9.43
C ALA A 55 -4.81 -15.58 10.83
N CYS A 56 -3.67 -16.22 11.07
CA CYS A 56 -3.18 -16.67 12.38
C CYS A 56 -2.88 -15.51 13.32
N ASP A 57 -2.85 -14.29 12.79
CA ASP A 57 -2.76 -13.06 13.53
C ASP A 57 -4.11 -12.32 13.45
N PRO A 58 -4.72 -11.96 14.58
CA PRO A 58 -6.00 -11.24 14.59
C PRO A 58 -5.92 -9.81 14.02
N ASN A 59 -4.73 -9.21 13.89
CA ASN A 59 -4.53 -7.82 13.50
C ASN A 59 -3.54 -7.70 12.33
N VAL A 60 -3.97 -8.09 11.13
CA VAL A 60 -3.19 -7.86 9.89
C VAL A 60 -3.87 -6.80 9.02
N PHE A 61 -3.06 -6.03 8.32
CA PHE A 61 -3.52 -5.01 7.39
C PHE A 61 -3.07 -5.36 5.97
N ALA A 62 -3.89 -5.07 4.98
CA ALA A 62 -3.55 -5.23 3.57
C ALA A 62 -3.54 -3.87 2.87
N ALA A 63 -2.37 -3.44 2.38
CA ALA A 63 -2.24 -2.26 1.55
C ALA A 63 -2.10 -2.67 0.09
N ILE A 64 -2.80 -1.96 -0.81
CA ILE A 64 -2.58 -2.08 -2.25
C ILE A 64 -1.64 -0.96 -2.68
N SER A 65 -0.58 -1.31 -3.40
CA SER A 65 0.29 -0.34 -4.06
C SER A 65 -0.16 -0.16 -5.50
N GLU A 66 -0.28 1.10 -5.93
CA GLU A 66 -0.79 1.49 -7.24
C GLU A 66 0.22 2.41 -7.94
N GLU A 67 0.25 2.37 -9.27
CA GLU A 67 0.99 3.34 -10.06
C GLU A 67 0.13 3.88 -11.21
N TRP A 68 0.42 5.11 -11.62
CA TRP A 68 -0.22 5.70 -12.79
C TRP A 68 0.32 5.06 -14.08
N HIS A 69 -0.58 4.55 -14.91
CA HIS A 69 -0.30 4.07 -16.24
C HIS A 69 -0.90 5.03 -17.27
N SER A 70 -0.04 5.69 -18.05
CA SER A 70 -0.48 6.58 -19.12
C SER A 70 -0.97 5.77 -20.32
N ALA A 71 -2.20 6.04 -20.75
CA ALA A 71 -2.85 5.42 -21.91
C ALA A 71 -3.47 6.53 -22.80
N PRO A 72 -2.63 7.39 -23.41
CA PRO A 72 -3.10 8.54 -24.17
C PRO A 72 -3.94 8.08 -25.38
N THR A 73 -5.02 8.79 -25.65
CA THR A 73 -5.87 8.58 -26.83
C THR A 73 -5.67 9.71 -27.83
N PRO A 74 -6.09 9.56 -29.11
CA PRO A 74 -6.02 10.66 -30.06
C PRO A 74 -6.81 11.91 -29.64
N GLN A 75 -7.78 11.76 -28.72
CA GLN A 75 -8.64 12.84 -28.22
C GLN A 75 -8.18 13.39 -26.86
N ASP A 76 -7.34 12.66 -26.11
CA ASP A 76 -6.88 13.03 -24.79
C ASP A 76 -5.47 12.48 -24.52
N ALA A 77 -4.47 13.36 -24.55
CA ALA A 77 -3.07 13.04 -24.30
C ALA A 77 -2.76 12.79 -22.80
N SER A 78 -3.70 13.10 -21.90
CA SER A 78 -3.57 12.86 -20.45
C SER A 78 -4.29 11.60 -19.98
N ALA A 79 -4.96 10.88 -20.88
CA ALA A 79 -5.68 9.67 -20.54
C ALA A 79 -4.74 8.60 -19.92
N GLY A 80 -5.28 7.87 -18.96
CA GLY A 80 -4.57 6.85 -18.19
C GLY A 80 -5.42 6.33 -17.05
N TYR A 81 -4.86 5.41 -16.27
CA TYR A 81 -5.52 4.78 -15.14
C TYR A 81 -4.49 4.37 -14.09
N PHE A 82 -4.94 4.17 -12.86
CA PHE A 82 -4.11 3.51 -11.85
C PHE A 82 -4.14 2.00 -12.09
N ARG A 83 -2.97 1.38 -12.06
CA ARG A 83 -2.84 -0.08 -12.08
C ARG A 83 -2.21 -0.56 -10.79
N VAL A 84 -2.61 -1.75 -10.36
CA VAL A 84 -2.07 -2.34 -9.13
C VAL A 84 -0.69 -2.93 -9.38
N ARG A 85 0.25 -2.53 -8.53
CA ARG A 85 1.64 -2.95 -8.58
C ARG A 85 1.95 -4.13 -7.67
N GLY A 86 1.30 -4.17 -6.53
CA GLY A 86 1.53 -5.16 -5.49
C GLY A 86 0.59 -4.99 -4.31
N VAL A 87 0.61 -5.98 -3.44
CA VAL A 87 -0.18 -6.02 -2.21
C VAL A 87 0.76 -6.30 -1.05
N THR A 88 0.74 -5.44 -0.04
CA THR A 88 1.52 -5.62 1.19
C THR A 88 0.60 -6.07 2.31
N VAL A 89 0.92 -7.20 2.94
CA VAL A 89 0.34 -7.63 4.20
C VAL A 89 1.24 -7.12 5.32
N SER A 90 0.73 -6.17 6.09
CA SER A 90 1.45 -5.52 7.18
C SER A 90 0.97 -5.99 8.54
N ASN A 91 1.83 -5.75 9.51
CA ASN A 91 1.64 -6.13 10.90
C ASN A 91 1.51 -7.65 11.12
N LEU A 92 2.19 -8.47 10.31
CA LEU A 92 2.06 -9.92 10.38
C LEU A 92 2.96 -10.51 11.48
N ASP A 93 2.35 -11.13 12.48
CA ASP A 93 3.07 -11.87 13.54
C ASP A 93 3.68 -13.18 13.02
N LEU A 94 4.99 -13.15 12.75
CA LEU A 94 5.74 -14.32 12.29
C LEU A 94 5.90 -15.42 13.34
N THR A 95 5.62 -15.14 14.61
CA THR A 95 5.64 -16.13 15.70
C THR A 95 4.36 -16.95 15.67
N SER A 96 3.20 -16.29 15.62
CA SER A 96 1.88 -16.94 15.57
C SER A 96 1.61 -17.58 14.20
N CYS A 97 2.19 -17.01 13.15
CA CYS A 97 2.05 -17.47 11.77
C CYS A 97 3.20 -18.35 11.28
N ARG A 98 4.09 -18.73 12.18
CA ARG A 98 5.28 -19.51 11.87
C ARG A 98 4.98 -20.77 11.07
N GLY A 99 5.74 -20.97 10.01
CA GLY A 99 5.62 -22.14 9.12
C GLY A 99 4.30 -22.25 8.36
N LYS A 100 3.35 -21.31 8.49
CA LYS A 100 2.10 -21.30 7.71
C LYS A 100 2.33 -20.75 6.30
N LYS A 101 1.33 -20.92 5.44
CA LYS A 101 1.31 -20.32 4.11
C LYS A 101 0.44 -19.08 4.13
N LEU A 102 0.97 -17.95 3.65
CA LEU A 102 0.22 -16.70 3.48
C LEU A 102 -0.30 -16.63 2.05
N ARG A 103 -1.57 -16.27 1.89
CA ARG A 103 -2.26 -16.16 0.61
C ARG A 103 -2.94 -14.80 0.48
N ILE A 104 -2.92 -14.28 -0.74
CA ILE A 104 -3.69 -13.09 -1.12
C ILE A 104 -4.58 -13.38 -2.32
N ARG A 105 -5.72 -12.69 -2.38
CA ARG A 105 -6.59 -12.62 -3.57
C ARG A 105 -7.11 -11.20 -3.72
N LEU A 106 -7.34 -10.80 -4.97
CA LEU A 106 -8.02 -9.55 -5.30
C LEU A 106 -9.38 -9.89 -5.90
N ILE A 107 -10.42 -9.26 -5.36
CA ILE A 107 -11.81 -9.48 -5.71
C ILE A 107 -12.36 -8.18 -6.29
N SER A 108 -13.00 -8.26 -7.45
CA SER A 108 -13.66 -7.12 -8.08
C SER A 108 -14.88 -6.65 -7.30
N THR A 109 -15.40 -5.48 -7.63
CA THR A 109 -16.62 -4.91 -7.01
C THR A 109 -17.88 -5.76 -7.24
N VAL A 110 -17.87 -6.64 -8.24
CA VAL A 110 -18.95 -7.60 -8.52
C VAL A 110 -18.71 -8.99 -7.92
N GLY A 111 -17.64 -9.15 -7.13
CA GLY A 111 -17.35 -10.39 -6.41
C GLY A 111 -16.55 -11.44 -7.19
N ALA A 112 -16.05 -11.12 -8.39
CA ALA A 112 -15.22 -12.03 -9.18
C ALA A 112 -13.75 -11.96 -8.77
N GLU A 113 -13.05 -13.10 -8.76
CA GLU A 113 -11.60 -13.12 -8.53
C GLU A 113 -10.86 -12.54 -9.73
N LEU A 114 -9.88 -11.69 -9.47
CA LEU A 114 -9.05 -11.11 -10.51
C LEU A 114 -7.87 -12.04 -10.81
N THR A 115 -7.48 -12.10 -12.08
CA THR A 115 -6.29 -12.84 -12.51
C THR A 115 -5.03 -12.10 -12.06
N LEU A 116 -4.26 -12.73 -11.19
CA LEU A 116 -2.95 -12.34 -10.69
C LEU A 116 -1.87 -13.10 -11.47
N GLY A 117 -1.44 -12.58 -12.60
CA GLY A 117 -0.42 -13.26 -13.41
C GLY A 117 -0.72 -13.23 -14.90
N PRO A 118 0.20 -13.75 -15.73
CA PRO A 118 -0.06 -13.96 -17.15
C PRO A 118 -1.01 -15.12 -17.43
N ILE A 119 -1.44 -15.85 -16.41
CA ILE A 119 -2.12 -17.13 -16.54
C ILE A 119 -3.57 -16.92 -16.14
N PRO A 120 -4.55 -17.17 -17.02
CA PRO A 120 -5.95 -16.85 -16.77
C PRO A 120 -6.48 -17.32 -15.42
N GLU A 121 -6.10 -18.54 -15.00
CA GLU A 121 -6.56 -19.18 -13.77
C GLU A 121 -5.77 -18.79 -12.51
N ALA A 122 -4.70 -18.00 -12.63
CA ALA A 122 -3.92 -17.61 -11.46
C ALA A 122 -4.68 -16.53 -10.68
N HIS A 123 -5.38 -16.90 -9.62
CA HIS A 123 -6.21 -15.97 -8.81
C HIS A 123 -5.65 -15.74 -7.40
N VAL A 124 -4.67 -16.56 -7.01
CA VAL A 124 -4.09 -16.53 -5.67
C VAL A 124 -2.58 -16.49 -5.79
N LEU A 125 -1.95 -15.62 -5.00
CA LEU A 125 -0.53 -15.66 -4.73
C LEU A 125 -0.30 -16.24 -3.34
N GLN A 126 0.68 -17.12 -3.20
CA GLN A 126 1.01 -17.76 -1.93
C GLN A 126 2.51 -17.75 -1.68
N VAL A 127 2.90 -17.53 -0.42
CA VAL A 127 4.26 -17.79 0.09
C VAL A 127 4.20 -18.67 1.34
N SER A 128 5.33 -19.28 1.68
CA SER A 128 5.56 -19.95 2.95
C SER A 128 6.27 -19.00 3.92
N LEU A 129 5.69 -18.83 5.11
CA LEU A 129 6.27 -18.02 6.17
C LEU A 129 7.41 -18.80 6.84
N PRO A 130 8.51 -18.14 7.24
CA PRO A 130 9.65 -18.80 7.85
C PRO A 130 9.25 -19.65 9.08
N ASP A 131 9.86 -20.83 9.23
CA ASP A 131 9.70 -21.71 10.40
C ASP A 131 10.97 -21.68 11.28
N VAL A 132 11.43 -20.48 11.62
CA VAL A 132 12.67 -20.24 12.40
C VAL A 132 12.43 -19.27 13.55
N ASP A 133 13.26 -19.34 14.60
CA ASP A 133 13.13 -18.48 15.79
C ASP A 133 13.55 -17.03 15.54
N ALA A 134 14.40 -16.80 14.53
CA ALA A 134 14.87 -15.48 14.13
C ALA A 134 14.73 -15.31 12.61
N PRO A 135 13.52 -15.01 12.12
CA PRO A 135 13.32 -14.70 10.72
C PRO A 135 14.19 -13.52 10.29
N VAL A 136 14.68 -13.57 9.06
CA VAL A 136 15.41 -12.46 8.42
C VAL A 136 14.65 -12.00 7.20
N SER A 137 14.84 -10.73 6.82
CA SER A 137 14.24 -10.20 5.61
C SER A 137 14.71 -11.00 4.39
N SER A 138 13.80 -11.27 3.47
CA SER A 138 14.10 -12.06 2.26
C SER A 138 13.31 -11.54 1.07
N THR A 139 13.96 -11.48 -0.08
CA THR A 139 13.35 -11.23 -1.40
C THR A 139 13.47 -12.45 -2.32
N ASP A 140 13.98 -13.56 -1.80
CA ASP A 140 14.15 -14.79 -2.56
C ASP A 140 12.81 -15.52 -2.66
N ALA A 141 12.19 -15.40 -3.84
CA ALA A 141 10.93 -16.06 -4.16
C ALA A 141 11.00 -17.60 -4.07
N GLY A 142 12.17 -18.19 -4.32
CA GLY A 142 12.38 -19.64 -4.19
C GLY A 142 12.40 -20.06 -2.71
N ALA A 143 13.12 -19.32 -1.87
CA ALA A 143 13.17 -19.57 -0.43
C ALA A 143 11.79 -19.39 0.24
N LEU A 144 11.02 -18.39 -0.20
CA LEU A 144 9.65 -18.16 0.28
C LEU A 144 8.60 -19.04 -0.44
N ALA A 145 9.01 -19.90 -1.36
CA ALA A 145 8.14 -20.77 -2.15
C ALA A 145 6.95 -20.02 -2.78
N LEU A 146 7.23 -18.86 -3.39
CA LEU A 146 6.24 -18.05 -4.08
C LEU A 146 5.59 -18.87 -5.22
N THR A 147 4.27 -18.92 -5.23
CA THR A 147 3.53 -19.71 -6.22
C THR A 147 2.18 -19.08 -6.56
N TYR A 148 1.74 -19.30 -7.80
CA TYR A 148 0.37 -19.06 -8.21
C TYR A 148 -0.51 -20.27 -7.90
N LEU A 149 -1.73 -20.00 -7.44
CA LEU A 149 -2.77 -21.01 -7.33
C LEU A 149 -4.02 -20.61 -8.13
N THR A 150 -4.81 -21.61 -8.50
CA THR A 150 -6.18 -21.39 -8.93
C THR A 150 -7.04 -20.82 -7.80
N GLY A 151 -8.22 -20.30 -8.13
CA GLY A 151 -9.20 -19.89 -7.12
C GLY A 151 -9.58 -21.03 -6.16
N GLU A 152 -9.54 -22.28 -6.63
CA GLU A 152 -9.78 -23.48 -5.80
C GLU A 152 -8.56 -23.89 -4.97
N GLY A 153 -7.40 -23.27 -5.18
CA GLY A 153 -6.16 -23.52 -4.44
C GLY A 153 -5.24 -24.58 -5.06
N ALA A 154 -5.47 -24.99 -6.32
CA ALA A 154 -4.58 -25.89 -7.04
C ALA A 154 -3.31 -25.17 -7.48
N VAL A 155 -2.14 -25.80 -7.31
CA VAL A 155 -0.85 -25.21 -7.68
C VAL A 155 -0.72 -25.07 -9.19
N ILE A 156 -0.33 -23.89 -9.66
CA ILE A 156 -0.02 -23.63 -11.06
C ILE A 156 1.50 -23.64 -11.24
N SER A 157 2.00 -24.57 -12.06
CA SER A 157 3.42 -24.69 -12.37
C SER A 157 3.71 -24.01 -13.71
N SER A 158 4.28 -22.82 -13.64
CA SER A 158 4.49 -21.92 -14.78
C SER A 158 5.56 -20.88 -14.46
N ALA A 159 5.97 -20.08 -15.45
CA ALA A 159 6.81 -18.91 -15.19
C ALA A 159 6.11 -17.94 -14.21
N MET A 160 6.81 -17.59 -13.13
CA MET A 160 6.35 -16.58 -12.16
C MET A 160 6.68 -15.19 -12.70
N ALA A 161 5.65 -14.38 -12.93
CA ALA A 161 5.83 -12.96 -13.27
C ALA A 161 5.95 -12.08 -12.03
N GLY A 162 5.37 -12.52 -10.90
CA GLY A 162 5.44 -11.81 -9.63
C GLY A 162 6.74 -12.06 -8.86
N SER A 163 6.99 -11.19 -7.89
CA SER A 163 8.04 -11.36 -6.88
C SER A 163 7.48 -11.12 -5.49
N VAL A 164 8.29 -11.36 -4.46
CA VAL A 164 7.88 -11.17 -3.06
C VAL A 164 9.01 -10.54 -2.25
N SER A 165 8.66 -9.77 -1.24
CA SER A 165 9.55 -9.41 -0.14
C SER A 165 8.90 -9.72 1.20
N LEU A 166 9.68 -10.25 2.13
CA LEU A 166 9.37 -10.34 3.55
C LEU A 166 10.36 -9.44 4.28
N SER A 167 9.86 -8.50 5.07
CA SER A 167 10.64 -7.48 5.77
C SER A 167 10.35 -7.56 7.26
N VAL A 168 11.40 -7.70 8.07
CA VAL A 168 11.35 -7.73 9.54
C VAL A 168 12.16 -6.59 10.17
N SER A 169 12.51 -5.60 9.36
CA SER A 169 13.35 -4.48 9.75
C SER A 169 13.01 -3.25 8.91
N GLY A 170 13.18 -2.06 9.47
CA GLY A 170 12.74 -0.81 8.84
C GLY A 170 11.35 -0.44 9.35
N THR A 171 10.55 0.21 8.50
CA THR A 171 9.20 0.69 8.86
C THR A 171 8.14 0.00 8.01
N SER A 172 7.01 -0.34 8.64
CA SER A 172 5.80 -0.85 8.02
C SER A 172 5.29 0.11 6.94
N ILE A 173 4.93 -0.43 5.78
CA ILE A 173 4.37 0.32 4.66
C ILE A 173 2.98 0.87 5.01
N TYR A 174 2.23 0.16 5.85
CA TYR A 174 0.86 0.52 6.16
C TYR A 174 0.75 1.74 7.10
N ASP A 175 1.51 1.74 8.19
CA ASP A 175 1.37 2.72 9.28
C ASP A 175 2.69 3.37 9.73
N GLY A 176 3.82 2.99 9.12
CA GLY A 176 5.14 3.52 9.48
C GLY A 176 5.71 3.00 10.79
N SER A 177 5.07 2.02 11.45
CA SER A 177 5.57 1.39 12.68
C SER A 177 6.88 0.62 12.44
N ASP A 178 7.73 0.49 13.46
CA ASP A 178 8.98 -0.26 13.32
C ASP A 178 8.72 -1.77 13.16
N LEU A 179 9.33 -2.35 12.13
CA LEU A 179 9.32 -3.79 11.89
C LEU A 179 10.33 -4.50 12.78
N SER A 180 10.04 -5.76 13.10
CA SER A 180 10.88 -6.60 13.96
C SER A 180 10.80 -8.07 13.55
N THR A 181 11.60 -8.92 14.18
CA THR A 181 11.56 -10.38 13.94
C THR A 181 10.21 -11.02 14.28
N THR A 182 9.39 -10.33 15.08
CA THR A 182 8.02 -10.75 15.42
C THR A 182 6.96 -10.01 14.61
N ASN A 183 7.28 -8.87 13.99
CA ASN A 183 6.31 -8.06 13.25
C ASN A 183 6.83 -7.73 11.85
N SER A 184 6.15 -8.23 10.82
CA SER A 184 6.64 -8.18 9.44
C SER A 184 5.67 -7.59 8.44
N ASP A 185 6.27 -7.08 7.37
CA ASP A 185 5.57 -6.78 6.12
C ASP A 185 5.91 -7.87 5.10
N VAL A 186 4.88 -8.41 4.44
CA VAL A 186 5.03 -9.29 3.28
C VAL A 186 4.41 -8.63 2.06
N THR A 187 5.25 -8.18 1.13
CA THR A 187 4.79 -7.55 -0.12
C THR A 187 4.85 -8.54 -1.28
N PHE A 188 3.71 -8.76 -1.92
CA PHE A 188 3.59 -9.46 -3.18
C PHE A 188 3.61 -8.44 -4.32
N TYR A 189 4.61 -8.50 -5.19
CA TYR A 189 4.64 -7.70 -6.41
C TYR A 189 4.05 -8.53 -7.54
N LEU A 190 3.01 -8.03 -8.21
CA LEU A 190 2.25 -8.83 -9.18
C LEU A 190 3.01 -9.04 -10.50
N ASP A 191 3.75 -8.00 -10.94
CA ASP A 191 4.64 -8.02 -12.11
C ASP A 191 5.59 -6.83 -12.07
N PRO A 192 6.67 -6.85 -11.27
CA PRO A 192 7.54 -5.69 -11.09
C PRO A 192 8.12 -5.11 -12.40
N THR A 193 8.12 -5.88 -13.49
CA THR A 193 8.57 -5.39 -14.81
C THR A 193 7.49 -4.62 -15.56
N ALA A 194 6.22 -4.83 -15.20
CA ALA A 194 5.06 -4.16 -15.76
C ALA A 194 4.80 -4.45 -17.25
N THR A 195 5.16 -5.66 -17.68
CA THR A 195 5.10 -6.10 -19.09
C THR A 195 4.25 -7.34 -19.33
N ILE A 196 3.83 -8.03 -18.26
CA ILE A 196 3.26 -9.39 -18.31
C ILE A 196 1.90 -9.44 -17.59
N VAL A 197 1.74 -8.70 -16.49
CA VAL A 197 0.52 -8.72 -15.65
C VAL A 197 0.05 -7.31 -15.41
N ASN A 198 -1.19 -7.05 -15.81
CA ASN A 198 -1.72 -5.71 -15.86
C ASN A 198 -3.16 -5.73 -15.32
N LEU A 199 -3.31 -5.42 -14.02
CA LEU A 199 -4.59 -5.05 -13.42
C LEU A 199 -4.87 -3.59 -13.81
N ASP A 200 -5.13 -3.39 -15.09
CA ASP A 200 -5.15 -2.10 -15.78
C ASP A 200 -6.55 -1.48 -15.77
N GLY A 201 -6.83 -0.65 -14.77
CA GLY A 201 -8.14 0.02 -14.65
C GLY A 201 -9.28 -0.88 -14.17
N GLN A 202 -8.98 -2.10 -13.72
CA GLN A 202 -9.95 -2.95 -13.06
C GLN A 202 -10.32 -2.39 -11.68
N THR A 203 -11.61 -2.41 -11.34
CA THR A 203 -12.07 -1.95 -10.03
C THR A 203 -11.97 -3.08 -9.00
N ILE A 204 -11.17 -2.86 -7.96
CA ILE A 204 -11.02 -3.80 -6.84
C ILE A 204 -12.03 -3.43 -5.76
N GLY A 205 -12.89 -4.39 -5.41
CA GLY A 205 -13.84 -4.24 -4.31
C GLY A 205 -13.32 -4.77 -2.98
N ARG A 206 -12.37 -5.73 -3.00
CA ARG A 206 -11.84 -6.37 -1.79
C ARG A 206 -10.49 -7.05 -2.03
N THR A 207 -9.62 -6.97 -1.03
CA THR A 207 -8.42 -7.82 -0.90
C THR A 207 -8.65 -8.83 0.22
N THR A 208 -8.43 -10.12 -0.04
CA THR A 208 -8.51 -11.16 1.00
C THR A 208 -7.11 -11.60 1.40
N VAL A 209 -6.88 -11.76 2.70
CA VAL A 209 -5.64 -12.29 3.26
C VAL A 209 -5.98 -13.55 4.05
N GLU A 210 -5.29 -14.65 3.76
CA GLU A 210 -5.52 -15.92 4.45
C GLU A 210 -4.18 -16.54 4.85
N THR A 211 -4.14 -17.13 6.04
CA THR A 211 -3.04 -18.02 6.42
C THR A 211 -3.53 -19.44 6.56
N VAL A 212 -2.91 -20.38 5.86
CA VAL A 212 -3.29 -21.79 5.93
C VAL A 212 -2.18 -22.64 6.52
N ASN A 213 -2.56 -23.76 7.12
CA ASN A 213 -1.59 -24.73 7.62
C ASN A 213 -0.70 -25.23 6.48
N ASN A 214 0.60 -25.26 6.73
CA ASN A 214 1.55 -25.91 5.84
C ASN A 214 1.87 -27.29 6.44
N PRO A 215 1.30 -28.39 5.94
CA PRO A 215 1.64 -29.71 6.44
C PRO A 215 3.14 -29.94 6.25
N LYS A 216 3.87 -30.13 7.36
CA LYS A 216 5.30 -30.40 7.33
C LYS A 216 5.52 -31.69 6.53
N ARG A 217 6.38 -31.61 5.50
CA ARG A 217 6.84 -32.80 4.77
C ARG A 217 7.88 -33.53 5.59
#